data_AF-A0A6B3H0C5-F1
#
_entry.id   AF-A0A6B3H0C5-F1
#
_cell.length_a   1.000
_cell.length_b   1.000
_cell.length_c   1.000
_cell.angle_alpha   90.00
_cell.angle_beta   90.00
_cell.angle_gamma   90.00
#
_symmetry.space_group_name_H-M   'P 1'
#
loop_
_entity.id
_entity.type
_entity.pdbx_description
1 polymer ?
#
loop_
_entity_poly.entity_id
_entity_poly.type
_entity_poly.pdbx_seq_one_letter_code
_entity_poly.pdbx_strand_id
1 'polypeptide(L)' 'VRAAELPEGIPYVWIAGESSEVRALRRHLVQERGFDRERVTFAGYWRRGLSEEQLRAETLARAGAVD' A
#
# COMPACT_ATOMS: atom_id res chain seq x y z
N VAL A 1 2.94 -12.82 4.72
CA VAL A 1 2.69 -12.66 3.26
C VAL A 1 3.74 -13.37 2.40
N ARG A 2 5.05 -13.11 2.58
CA ARG A 2 6.10 -13.75 1.75
C ARG A 2 6.02 -15.28 1.70
N ALA A 3 5.78 -15.95 2.82
CA ALA A 3 5.66 -17.41 2.87
C ALA A 3 4.24 -17.93 2.60
N ALA A 4 3.26 -17.06 2.30
CA ALA A 4 1.89 -17.50 2.10
C ALA A 4 1.75 -18.24 0.76
N GLU A 5 1.17 -19.43 0.80
CA GLU A 5 0.59 -20.08 -0.37
C GLU A 5 -0.71 -19.36 -0.74
N LEU A 6 -0.85 -18.99 -2.01
CA LEU A 6 -2.00 -18.23 -2.50
C LEU A 6 -2.82 -19.12 -3.45
N PRO A 7 -4.15 -19.01 -3.43
CA PRO A 7 -4.99 -19.76 -4.37
C PRO A 7 -4.63 -19.46 -5.82
N GLU A 8 -4.83 -20.45 -6.70
CA GLU A 8 -4.76 -20.26 -8.15
C GLU A 8 -5.85 -19.30 -8.65
N GLY A 9 -5.60 -18.67 -9.80
CA GLY A 9 -6.54 -17.76 -10.45
C GLY A 9 -6.10 -16.30 -10.45
N ILE A 10 -7.05 -15.37 -10.64
CA ILE A 10 -6.78 -13.94 -10.76
C ILE A 10 -7.14 -13.23 -9.43
N PRO A 11 -6.16 -12.95 -8.55
CA PRO A 11 -6.44 -12.38 -7.24
C PRO A 11 -6.89 -10.92 -7.33
N TYR A 12 -7.62 -10.48 -6.31
CA TYR A 12 -7.81 -9.07 -5.97
C TYR A 12 -7.31 -8.86 -4.55
N VAL A 13 -6.63 -7.74 -4.32
CA VAL A 13 -6.01 -7.44 -3.02
C VAL A 13 -6.55 -6.13 -2.47
N TRP A 14 -6.97 -6.18 -1.20
CA TRP A 14 -7.30 -5.01 -0.39
C TRP A 14 -6.42 -4.99 0.86
N ILE A 15 -5.69 -3.90 1.10
CA ILE A 15 -4.77 -3.77 2.24
C ILE A 15 -5.01 -2.42 2.91
N ALA A 16 -5.24 -2.41 4.22
CA ALA A 16 -5.25 -1.19 5.01
C ALA A 16 -4.45 -1.35 6.30
N GLY A 17 -3.84 -0.26 6.77
CA GLY A 17 -3.04 -0.28 7.99
C GLY A 17 -2.00 0.83 8.05
N GLU A 18 -0.83 0.51 8.60
CA GLU A 18 0.27 1.45 8.74
C GLU A 18 0.82 1.86 7.35
N SER A 19 0.91 3.16 7.08
CA SER A 19 1.16 3.71 5.74
C SER A 19 2.46 3.23 5.09
N SER A 20 3.54 3.05 5.85
CA SER A 20 4.82 2.58 5.32
C SER A 20 4.80 1.07 5.03
N GLU A 21 4.20 0.29 5.91
CA GLU A 21 4.05 -1.16 5.79
C GLU A 21 3.11 -1.51 4.63
N VAL A 22 1.97 -0.82 4.51
CA VAL A 22 1.03 -1.02 3.40
C VAL A 22 1.70 -0.71 2.06
N ARG A 23 2.50 0.36 1.99
CA ARG A 23 3.26 0.72 0.78
C ARG A 23 4.32 -0.35 0.44
N ALA A 24 5.02 -0.88 1.45
CA ALA A 24 5.98 -1.95 1.28
C ALA A 24 5.30 -3.25 0.81
N LEU A 25 4.15 -3.58 1.39
CA LEU A 25 3.39 -4.77 1.04
C LEU A 25 2.83 -4.70 -0.39
N ARG A 26 2.27 -3.55 -0.79
CA ARG A 26 1.86 -3.34 -2.20
C ARG A 26 3.03 -3.53 -3.15
N ARG A 27 4.20 -2.96 -2.84
CA ARG A 27 5.39 -3.11 -3.68
C ARG A 27 5.79 -4.58 -3.80
N HIS A 28 5.79 -5.33 -2.70
CA HIS A 28 6.08 -6.75 -2.71
C HIS A 28 5.09 -7.52 -3.61
N LEU A 29 3.78 -7.29 -3.45
CA LEU A 29 2.77 -7.99 -4.24
C LEU A 29 2.86 -7.69 -5.74
N VAL A 30 3.06 -6.43 -6.11
CA VAL A 30 3.16 -6.04 -7.53
C VAL A 30 4.49 -6.46 -8.14
N GLN A 31 5.61 -6.12 -7.50
CA GLN A 31 6.95 -6.25 -8.10
C GLN A 31 7.56 -7.63 -7.90
N GLU A 32 7.30 -8.30 -6.78
CA GLU A 32 7.91 -9.59 -6.47
C GLU A 32 6.95 -10.76 -6.71
N ARG A 33 5.64 -10.57 -6.52
CA ARG A 33 4.62 -11.61 -6.71
C ARG A 33 3.88 -11.50 -8.04
N GLY A 34 4.15 -10.46 -8.83
CA GLY A 34 3.60 -10.28 -10.18
C GLY A 34 2.12 -9.92 -10.23
N PHE A 35 1.55 -9.39 -9.14
CA PHE A 35 0.14 -9.02 -9.12
C PHE A 35 -0.09 -7.80 -10.00
N ASP A 36 -1.16 -7.83 -10.80
CA ASP A 36 -1.59 -6.65 -11.56
C ASP A 36 -1.87 -5.48 -10.60
N ARG A 37 -1.18 -4.36 -10.85
CA ARG A 37 -1.29 -3.14 -10.04
C ARG A 37 -2.71 -2.59 -9.98
N GLU A 38 -3.52 -2.81 -11.02
CA GLU A 38 -4.91 -2.34 -11.10
C GLU A 38 -5.83 -3.16 -10.20
N ARG A 39 -5.39 -4.34 -9.76
CA ARG A 39 -6.11 -5.25 -8.87
C ARG A 39 -5.61 -5.21 -7.42
N VAL A 40 -4.78 -4.22 -7.08
CA VAL A 40 -4.27 -4.00 -5.72
C VAL A 40 -4.75 -2.64 -5.20
N THR A 41 -5.81 -2.65 -4.40
CA THR A 41 -6.29 -1.48 -3.66
C THR A 41 -5.63 -1.44 -2.29
N PHE A 42 -5.20 -0.26 -1.86
CA PHE A 42 -4.51 -0.10 -0.59
C PHE A 42 -4.81 1.25 0.04
N ALA A 43 -4.79 1.31 1.38
CA ALA A 43 -4.99 2.54 2.14
C ALA A 43 -4.05 2.59 3.36
N GLY A 44 -3.26 3.66 3.46
CA GLY A 44 -2.52 3.97 4.68
C GLY A 44 -3.42 4.74 5.65
N TYR A 45 -3.79 4.12 6.77
CA TYR A 45 -4.70 4.71 7.77
C TYR A 45 -3.95 5.55 8.80
N TRP A 46 -2.77 5.08 9.22
CA TRP A 46 -1.98 5.72 10.26
C TRP A 46 -0.50 5.53 10.00
N ARG A 47 0.34 6.31 10.68
CA ARG A 47 1.79 6.10 10.67
C ARG A 47 2.35 6.36 12.04
N ARG A 48 3.20 5.45 12.53
CA ARG A 48 3.83 5.63 13.84
C ARG A 48 4.64 6.92 13.86
N GLY A 49 4.44 7.73 14.90
CA GLY A 49 5.12 9.01 15.07
C GLY A 49 4.49 10.19 14.33
N LEU A 50 3.35 9.99 13.66
CA LEU A 50 2.55 11.08 13.09
C LEU A 50 1.14 11.11 13.68
N SER A 51 0.60 12.31 13.82
CA SER A 51 -0.85 12.52 13.90
C SER A 51 -1.51 12.35 12.53
N GLU A 52 -2.84 12.23 12.51
CA GLU A 52 -3.62 12.18 11.26
C GLU A 52 -3.39 13.43 10.40
N GLU A 53 -3.39 14.62 11.01
CA GLU A 53 -3.18 15.88 10.29
C GLU A 53 -1.79 15.95 9.66
N GLN A 54 -0.75 15.50 10.37
CA GLN A 54 0.60 15.42 9.81
C GLN A 54 0.68 14.43 8.63
N LEU A 55 0.01 13.27 8.75
CA LEU A 55 -0.03 12.27 7.68
C LEU A 55 -0.77 12.81 6.45
N ARG A 56 -1.87 13.55 6.65
CA ARG A 56 -2.64 14.17 5.58
C ARG A 56 -1.86 15.28 4.89
N ALA A 57 -1.19 16.15 5.65
CA ALA A 57 -0.33 17.20 5.13
C ALA A 57 0.80 16.64 4.26
N GLU A 58 1.48 15.57 4.72
CA GLU A 58 2.53 14.91 3.94
C GLU A 58 1.99 14.26 2.66
N THR A 59 0.80 13.64 2.73
CA THR A 59 0.16 13.02 1.56
C THR A 59 -0.17 14.07 0.50
N LEU A 60 -0.74 15.22 0.91
CA LEU A 60 -1.03 16.33 0.02
C LEU A 60 0.23 16.94 -0.59
N ALA A 61 1.26 17.16 0.23
CA ALA A 61 2.55 17.68 -0.25
C ALA A 61 3.21 16.76 -1.28
N ARG A 62 3.11 15.42 -1.10
CA ARG A 62 3.60 14.45 -2.09
C ARG A 62 2.78 14.46 -3.38
N ALA A 63 1.46 14.64 -3.30
CA ALA A 63 0.60 14.69 -4.47
C ALA A 63 0.89 15.92 -5.33
N GLY A 64 1.13 17.09 -4.72
CA GLY A 64 1.48 18.31 -5.46
C GLY A 64 2.94 18.38 -5.95
N ALA A 65 3.79 17.42 -5.59
CA ALA A 65 5.19 17.37 -6.03
C ALA A 65 5.41 16.45 -7.25
N VAL A 66 4.36 15.77 -7.72
CA VAL A 66 4.36 14.93 -8.94
C VAL A 66 3.68 15.60 -10.14
N ASP A 67 3.25 16.86 -9.97
CA ASP A 67 2.79 17.76 -11.04
C ASP A 67 3.95 18.64 -11.55
#